data_AF-A0A6S7K4H3-F1
#
_entry.id   AF-A0A6S7K4H3-F1
#
_cell.length_a   1.000
_cell.length_b   1.000
_cell.length_c   1.000
_cell.angle_alpha   90.00
_cell.angle_beta   90.00
_cell.angle_gamma   90.00
#
_symmetry.space_group_name_H-M   'P 1'
#
loop_
_entity.id
_entity.type
_entity.pdbx_description
1 polymer ?
#
loop_
_entity_poly.entity_id
_entity_poly.type
_entity_poly.pdbx_seq_one_letter_code
_entity_poly.pdbx_strand_id
1 'polypeptide(L)'
;MSSEDLLTKFDELVKRFKEEFNTIIQGERAKMKAEVEQYNAEKKRMKPFEVSDDDIILLNVGGQKFTSTRSTLCQVEGSLLATMFSGRWEDGLKRDEDGAVFLDVNPQYFSYILDYLRTKKIASPENSAELPKVPRDQVKNFKTLVEYLGLSDEIAVPVEETVEIVPTEVVPSEKFNLHSPGITLQEDAKVAVHGPN
;
A
#
# COMPACT_ATOMS: atom_id res chain seq x y z
N MET A 1 65.89 -10.75 31.88
CA MET A 1 64.62 -11.47 32.12
C MET A 1 64.77 -12.86 31.56
N SER A 2 64.46 -13.89 32.34
CA SER A 2 64.56 -15.29 31.91
C SER A 2 63.46 -15.61 30.89
N SER A 3 63.65 -16.62 30.03
CA SER A 3 62.60 -17.06 29.10
C SER A 3 61.35 -17.54 29.84
N GLU A 4 61.51 -18.08 31.06
CA GLU A 4 60.40 -18.47 31.94
C GLU A 4 59.59 -17.24 32.44
N ASP A 5 60.24 -16.10 32.68
CA ASP A 5 59.55 -14.86 33.07
C ASP A 5 58.68 -14.30 31.93
N LEU A 6 59.12 -14.49 30.68
CA LEU A 6 58.38 -14.03 29.50
C LEU A 6 57.15 -14.89 29.23
N LEU A 7 57.27 -16.22 29.35
CA LEU A 7 56.15 -17.15 29.22
C LEU A 7 55.10 -16.90 30.30
N THR A 8 55.53 -16.69 31.55
CA THR A 8 54.62 -16.40 32.66
C THR A 8 53.85 -15.09 32.42
N LYS A 9 54.53 -14.04 31.95
CA LYS A 9 53.88 -12.76 31.62
C LYS A 9 52.90 -12.87 30.45
N PHE A 10 53.19 -13.72 29.46
CA PHE A 10 52.29 -13.97 28.35
C PHE A 10 51.02 -14.70 28.80
N ASP A 11 51.16 -15.72 29.65
CA ASP A 11 50.01 -16.47 30.19
C ASP A 11 49.12 -15.59 31.09
N GLU A 12 49.73 -14.74 31.93
CA GLU A 12 49.00 -13.74 32.71
C GLU A 12 48.24 -12.75 31.82
N LEU A 13 48.86 -12.31 30.72
CA LEU A 13 48.22 -11.41 29.76
C LEU A 13 47.02 -12.08 29.08
N VAL A 14 47.18 -13.31 28.59
CA VAL A 14 46.09 -14.09 27.95
C VAL A 14 44.96 -14.37 28.94
N LYS A 15 45.30 -14.68 30.19
CA LYS A 15 44.31 -14.89 31.27
C LYS A 15 43.50 -13.63 31.52
N ARG A 16 44.16 -12.48 31.65
CA ARG A 16 43.50 -11.19 31.84
C ARG A 16 42.59 -10.83 30.67
N PHE A 17 43.06 -11.03 29.43
CA PHE A 17 42.22 -10.80 28.25
C PHE A 17 40.97 -11.69 28.23
N LYS A 18 41.09 -12.97 28.60
CA LYS A 18 39.92 -13.88 28.70
C LYS A 18 38.93 -13.42 29.78
N GLU A 19 39.43 -12.97 30.92
CA GLU A 19 38.59 -12.45 32.02
C GLU A 19 37.87 -11.16 31.63
N GLU A 20 38.58 -10.21 31.00
CA GLU A 20 38.01 -8.97 30.49
C GLU A 20 36.96 -9.26 29.41
N PHE A 21 37.26 -10.15 28.46
CA PHE A 21 36.32 -10.53 27.40
C PHE A 21 35.06 -11.19 27.95
N ASN A 22 35.19 -12.14 28.89
CA ASN A 22 34.05 -12.79 29.52
C ASN A 22 33.17 -11.80 30.28
N THR A 23 33.78 -10.81 30.94
CA THR A 23 33.07 -9.75 31.65
C THR A 23 32.25 -8.89 30.68
N ILE A 24 32.82 -8.52 29.54
CA ILE A 24 32.11 -7.76 28.50
C ILE A 24 30.91 -8.54 27.97
N ILE A 25 31.11 -9.80 27.57
CA ILE A 25 30.03 -10.65 27.03
C ILE A 25 28.93 -10.88 28.06
N GLN A 26 29.29 -11.09 29.34
CA GLN A 26 28.31 -11.21 30.41
C GLN A 26 27.54 -9.91 30.63
N GLY A 27 28.23 -8.77 30.58
CA GLY A 27 27.61 -7.44 30.66
C GLY A 27 26.61 -7.19 29.53
N GLU A 28 26.98 -7.51 28.28
CA GLU A 28 26.09 -7.38 27.13
C GLU A 28 24.88 -8.32 27.22
N ARG A 29 25.09 -9.58 27.60
CA ARG A 29 23.99 -10.54 27.82
C ARG A 29 23.05 -10.09 28.93
N ALA A 30 23.59 -9.54 30.02
CA ALA A 30 22.79 -9.02 31.12
C ALA A 30 21.97 -7.79 30.71
N LYS A 31 22.56 -6.88 29.93
CA LYS A 31 21.84 -5.72 29.35
C LYS A 31 20.71 -6.18 28.43
N MET A 32 21.00 -7.10 27.50
CA MET A 32 20.01 -7.63 26.57
C MET A 32 18.87 -8.36 27.32
N LYS A 33 19.20 -9.12 28.36
CA LYS A 33 18.18 -9.78 29.20
C LYS A 33 17.31 -8.77 29.94
N ALA A 34 17.91 -7.73 30.51
CA ALA A 34 17.17 -6.66 31.19
C ALA A 34 16.25 -5.90 30.23
N GLU A 35 16.71 -5.61 29.01
CA GLU A 35 15.91 -4.95 27.96
C GLU A 35 14.72 -5.81 27.52
N VAL A 36 14.93 -7.12 27.32
CA VAL A 36 13.85 -8.07 27.01
C VAL A 36 12.86 -8.20 28.16
N GLU A 37 13.32 -8.23 29.41
CA GLU A 37 12.45 -8.24 30.59
C GLU A 37 11.64 -6.95 30.73
N GLN A 38 12.26 -5.80 30.48
CA GLN A 38 11.56 -4.51 30.45
C GLN A 38 10.49 -4.47 29.35
N TYR A 39 10.84 -4.86 28.13
CA TYR A 39 9.90 -4.95 27.02
C TYR A 39 8.71 -5.89 27.33
N ASN A 40 8.98 -7.07 27.90
CA ASN A 40 7.93 -8.01 28.28
C ASN A 40 7.07 -7.49 29.45
N ALA A 41 7.66 -6.77 30.41
CA ALA A 41 6.91 -6.14 31.49
C ALA A 41 6.02 -5.00 30.99
N GLU A 42 6.51 -4.20 30.04
CA GLU A 42 5.74 -3.15 29.36
C GLU A 42 4.59 -3.77 28.54
N LYS A 43 4.89 -4.81 27.75
CA LYS A 43 3.89 -5.59 27.01
C LYS A 43 2.82 -6.22 27.90
N LYS A 44 3.16 -6.61 29.13
CA LYS A 44 2.23 -7.15 30.15
C LYS A 44 1.41 -6.06 30.83
N ARG A 45 1.90 -4.81 30.85
CA ARG A 45 1.19 -3.63 31.39
C ARG A 45 0.25 -2.98 30.39
N MET A 46 0.48 -3.18 29.09
CA MET A 46 -0.58 -3.02 28.10
C MET A 46 -1.69 -3.99 28.49
N LYS A 47 -2.82 -3.45 28.97
CA LYS A 47 -4.02 -4.26 29.12
C LYS A 47 -4.35 -4.84 27.75
N PRO A 48 -4.59 -6.15 27.60
CA PRO A 48 -5.26 -6.61 26.41
C PRO A 48 -6.60 -5.86 26.39
N PHE A 49 -6.75 -4.96 25.42
CA PHE A 49 -8.07 -4.43 25.12
C PHE A 49 -8.90 -5.65 24.72
N GLU A 50 -9.89 -6.01 25.53
CA GLU A 50 -10.79 -7.12 25.26
C GLU A 50 -11.65 -6.73 24.06
N VAL A 51 -11.12 -6.98 22.86
CA VAL A 51 -11.84 -6.80 21.60
C VAL A 51 -12.62 -8.05 21.28
N SER A 52 -13.85 -7.85 20.83
CA SER A 52 -14.66 -8.90 20.23
C SER A 52 -14.62 -8.80 18.72
N ASP A 53 -14.65 -9.94 18.04
CA ASP A 53 -14.84 -10.03 16.60
C ASP A 53 -16.18 -9.44 16.14
N ASP A 54 -17.16 -9.39 17.04
CA ASP A 54 -18.49 -8.82 16.84
C ASP A 54 -18.56 -7.31 17.16
N ASP A 55 -17.45 -6.68 17.57
CA ASP A 55 -17.40 -5.23 17.82
C ASP A 55 -17.87 -4.46 16.59
N ILE A 56 -18.85 -3.58 16.80
CA ILE A 56 -19.30 -2.63 15.78
C ILE A 56 -18.32 -1.46 15.75
N ILE A 57 -17.68 -1.27 14.60
CA ILE A 57 -16.70 -0.22 14.36
C ILE A 57 -17.31 0.84 13.44
N LEU A 58 -17.34 2.07 13.94
CA LEU A 58 -17.69 3.26 13.18
C LEU A 58 -16.44 3.79 12.47
N LEU A 59 -16.56 4.07 11.19
CA LEU A 59 -15.49 4.56 10.34
C LEU A 59 -15.91 5.89 9.70
N ASN A 60 -14.99 6.82 9.60
CA ASN A 60 -15.12 8.01 8.77
C ASN A 60 -14.05 7.94 7.68
N VAL A 61 -14.46 7.71 6.45
CA VAL A 61 -13.58 7.50 5.31
C VAL A 61 -13.67 8.69 4.38
N GLY A 62 -12.65 9.54 4.38
CA GLY A 62 -12.63 10.76 3.55
C GLY A 62 -13.83 11.70 3.78
N GLY A 63 -14.45 11.66 4.97
CA GLY A 63 -15.66 12.41 5.32
C GLY A 63 -16.96 11.61 5.26
N GLN A 64 -16.97 10.42 4.66
CA GLN A 64 -18.15 9.56 4.57
C GLN A 64 -18.18 8.53 5.69
N LYS A 65 -19.32 8.37 6.36
CA LYS A 65 -19.49 7.43 7.47
C LYS A 65 -19.75 6.01 6.96
N PHE A 66 -19.07 5.04 7.55
CA PHE A 66 -19.29 3.61 7.35
C PHE A 66 -19.42 2.91 8.70
N THR A 67 -20.05 1.75 8.68
CA THR A 67 -20.18 0.87 9.85
C THR A 67 -19.89 -0.56 9.42
N SER A 68 -19.10 -1.27 10.22
CA SER A 68 -18.78 -2.67 9.99
C SER A 68 -18.45 -3.39 11.30
N THR A 69 -18.25 -4.70 11.23
CA THR A 69 -17.73 -5.49 12.36
C THR A 69 -16.21 -5.60 12.28
N ARG A 70 -15.57 -5.77 13.44
CA ARG A 70 -14.12 -6.03 13.51
C ARG A 70 -13.71 -7.23 12.68
N SER A 71 -14.41 -8.36 12.82
CA SER A 71 -14.15 -9.56 12.02
C SER A 71 -14.21 -9.31 10.51
N THR A 72 -15.09 -8.44 10.02
CA THR A 72 -15.10 -8.05 8.60
C THR A 72 -13.85 -7.26 8.20
N LEU A 73 -13.42 -6.30 9.03
CA LEU A 73 -12.23 -5.48 8.75
C LEU A 73 -10.92 -6.27 8.90
N CYS A 74 -10.94 -7.33 9.69
CA CYS A 74 -9.82 -8.25 9.93
C CYS A 74 -9.87 -9.52 9.06
N GLN A 75 -10.77 -9.59 8.06
CA GLN A 75 -10.99 -10.79 7.26
C GLN A 75 -9.74 -11.26 6.49
N VAL A 76 -8.80 -10.36 6.17
CA VAL A 76 -7.54 -10.68 5.52
C VAL A 76 -6.41 -10.53 6.53
N GLU A 77 -5.99 -11.65 7.11
CA GLU A 77 -4.89 -11.68 8.07
C GLU A 77 -3.58 -11.14 7.47
N GLY A 78 -2.80 -10.41 8.27
CA GLY A 78 -1.54 -9.81 7.81
C GLY A 78 -1.70 -8.52 6.98
N SER A 79 -2.91 -8.17 6.55
CA SER A 79 -3.17 -6.88 5.90
C SER A 79 -2.97 -5.70 6.87
N LEU A 80 -2.69 -4.52 6.32
CA LEU A 80 -2.63 -3.29 7.11
C LEU A 80 -3.99 -3.01 7.75
N LEU A 81 -5.07 -3.24 7.01
CA LEU A 81 -6.44 -3.05 7.51
C LEU A 81 -6.71 -3.94 8.72
N ALA A 82 -6.38 -5.24 8.65
CA ALA A 82 -6.53 -6.15 9.78
C ALA A 82 -5.64 -5.73 10.97
N THR A 83 -4.44 -5.22 10.69
CA THR A 83 -3.53 -4.73 11.73
C THR A 83 -4.13 -3.52 12.46
N MET A 84 -4.67 -2.54 11.73
CA MET A 84 -5.32 -1.34 12.30
C MET A 84 -6.46 -1.75 13.25
N PHE A 85 -7.29 -2.71 12.86
CA PHE A 85 -8.46 -3.14 13.62
C PHE A 85 -8.25 -4.43 14.44
N SER A 86 -6.99 -4.83 14.69
CA SER A 86 -6.67 -6.01 15.51
C SER A 86 -6.91 -5.83 17.01
N GLY A 87 -7.34 -4.64 17.44
CA GLY A 87 -7.44 -4.28 18.86
C GLY A 87 -6.12 -3.78 19.47
N ARG A 88 -4.97 -4.05 18.83
CA ARG A 88 -3.65 -3.63 19.34
C ARG A 88 -3.41 -2.12 19.28
N TRP A 89 -4.02 -1.45 18.32
CA TRP A 89 -3.74 -0.03 18.00
C TRP A 89 -4.92 0.90 18.28
N GLU A 90 -5.95 0.44 19.00
CA GLU A 90 -7.21 1.16 19.20
C GLU A 90 -7.05 2.58 19.77
N ASP A 91 -6.10 2.77 20.68
CA ASP A 91 -5.79 4.07 21.30
C ASP A 91 -4.99 5.00 20.38
N GLY A 92 -4.32 4.45 19.36
CA GLY A 92 -3.50 5.21 18.41
C GLY A 92 -4.24 5.61 17.13
N LEU A 93 -5.45 5.10 16.92
CA LEU A 93 -6.26 5.43 15.74
C LEU A 93 -6.87 6.83 15.89
N LYS A 94 -6.71 7.65 14.83
CA LYS A 94 -7.39 8.94 14.75
C LYS A 94 -8.90 8.72 14.71
N ARG A 95 -9.64 9.51 15.49
CA ARG A 95 -11.09 9.51 15.52
C ARG A 95 -11.62 10.91 15.25
N ASP A 96 -12.79 10.99 14.65
CA ASP A 96 -13.50 12.27 14.51
C ASP A 96 -14.32 12.60 15.78
N GLU A 97 -15.10 13.69 15.70
CA GLU A 97 -15.92 14.20 16.80
C GLU A 97 -16.98 13.20 17.29
N ASP A 98 -17.40 12.26 16.43
CA ASP A 98 -18.36 11.21 16.76
C ASP A 98 -17.69 9.92 17.27
N GLY A 99 -16.36 9.92 17.41
CA GLY A 99 -15.58 8.75 17.82
C GLY A 99 -15.35 7.71 16.71
N ALA A 100 -15.72 8.01 15.46
CA ALA A 100 -15.51 7.13 14.33
C ALA A 100 -14.05 7.17 13.87
N VAL A 101 -13.45 6.01 13.60
CA VAL A 101 -12.05 5.91 13.16
C VAL A 101 -11.90 6.57 11.79
N PHE A 102 -11.03 7.56 11.70
CA PHE A 102 -10.82 8.33 10.50
C PHE A 102 -9.78 7.68 9.57
N LEU A 103 -10.18 7.44 8.32
CA LEU A 103 -9.34 6.97 7.24
C LEU A 103 -9.30 8.03 6.14
N ASP A 104 -8.11 8.55 5.85
CA ASP A 104 -7.89 9.58 4.83
C ASP A 104 -7.77 8.94 3.43
N VAL A 105 -8.82 8.29 2.98
CA VAL A 105 -8.88 7.59 1.69
C VAL A 105 -10.20 7.86 0.98
N ASN A 106 -10.25 7.59 -0.33
CA ASN A 106 -11.46 7.81 -1.12
C ASN A 106 -12.58 6.82 -0.68
N PRO A 107 -13.76 7.32 -0.28
CA PRO A 107 -14.83 6.48 0.24
C PRO A 107 -15.46 5.55 -0.80
N GLN A 108 -15.47 5.93 -2.08
CA GLN A 108 -16.01 5.07 -3.15
C GLN A 108 -15.13 3.84 -3.38
N TYR A 109 -13.81 3.98 -3.28
CA TYR A 109 -12.91 2.83 -3.38
C TYR A 109 -13.00 1.95 -2.14
N PHE A 110 -13.14 2.57 -0.96
CA PHE A 110 -13.33 1.83 0.28
C PHE A 110 -14.64 1.05 0.31
N SER A 111 -15.73 1.56 -0.27
CA SER A 111 -17.00 0.82 -0.33
C SER A 111 -16.86 -0.49 -1.10
N TYR A 112 -16.15 -0.48 -2.23
CA TYR A 112 -15.86 -1.70 -3.01
C TYR A 112 -15.06 -2.72 -2.20
N ILE A 113 -14.07 -2.26 -1.44
CA ILE A 113 -13.27 -3.12 -0.56
C ILE A 113 -14.16 -3.70 0.55
N LEU A 114 -14.95 -2.87 1.21
CA LEU A 114 -15.78 -3.28 2.33
C LEU A 114 -16.83 -4.31 1.92
N ASP A 115 -17.47 -4.14 0.76
CA ASP A 115 -18.45 -5.08 0.24
C ASP A 115 -17.81 -6.43 -0.16
N TYR A 116 -16.60 -6.39 -0.71
CA TYR A 116 -15.83 -7.61 -0.95
C TYR A 116 -15.51 -8.35 0.36
N LEU A 117 -15.04 -7.65 1.40
CA LEU A 117 -14.72 -8.28 2.70
C LEU A 117 -15.98 -8.89 3.35
N ARG A 118 -17.13 -8.22 3.24
CA ARG A 118 -18.42 -8.74 3.71
C ARG A 118 -18.80 -10.04 3.00
N THR A 119 -18.63 -10.06 1.68
CA THR A 119 -18.95 -11.24 0.85
C THR A 119 -17.97 -12.37 1.13
N LYS A 120 -16.67 -12.08 1.27
CA LYS A 120 -15.62 -13.06 1.64
C LYS A 120 -15.90 -13.70 3.00
N LYS A 121 -16.40 -12.94 3.98
CA LYS A 121 -16.76 -13.45 5.31
C LYS A 121 -17.88 -14.51 5.26
N ILE A 122 -18.81 -14.41 4.30
CA ILE A 122 -19.93 -15.35 4.14
C ILE A 122 -19.73 -16.34 2.98
N ALA A 123 -18.58 -16.28 2.30
CA ALA A 123 -18.28 -17.12 1.16
C ALA A 123 -18.16 -18.58 1.59
N SER A 124 -18.55 -19.48 0.69
CA SER A 124 -18.42 -20.92 0.85
C SER A 124 -17.72 -21.51 -0.38
N PRO A 125 -17.28 -22.78 -0.35
CA PRO A 125 -16.68 -23.43 -1.52
C PRO A 125 -17.58 -23.40 -2.76
N GLU A 126 -18.89 -23.29 -2.59
CA GLU A 126 -19.89 -23.24 -3.66
C GLU A 126 -20.25 -21.80 -4.09
N ASN A 127 -19.93 -20.80 -3.25
CA ASN A 127 -20.23 -19.40 -3.49
C ASN A 127 -19.04 -18.52 -3.08
N SER A 128 -18.11 -18.35 -4.01
CA SER A 128 -16.93 -17.50 -3.83
C SER A 128 -17.30 -16.02 -3.90
N ALA A 129 -16.58 -15.19 -3.14
CA ALA A 129 -16.73 -13.75 -3.24
C ALA A 129 -16.32 -13.24 -4.64
N GLU A 130 -17.24 -12.54 -5.32
CA GLU A 130 -16.92 -11.87 -6.58
C GLU A 130 -15.94 -10.72 -6.34
N LEU A 131 -15.00 -10.54 -7.28
CA LEU A 131 -14.10 -9.39 -7.25
C LEU A 131 -14.86 -8.07 -7.45
N PRO A 132 -14.41 -6.97 -6.84
CA PRO A 132 -15.03 -5.67 -7.03
C PRO A 132 -15.06 -5.23 -8.49
N LYS A 133 -16.23 -4.77 -8.95
CA LYS A 133 -16.44 -4.24 -10.30
C LYS A 133 -16.13 -2.74 -10.31
N VAL A 134 -14.88 -2.40 -10.62
CA VAL A 134 -14.40 -1.01 -10.64
C VAL A 134 -14.35 -0.49 -12.08
N PRO A 135 -14.87 0.73 -12.36
CA PRO A 135 -14.74 1.37 -13.67
C PRO A 135 -13.29 1.47 -14.13
N ARG A 136 -13.02 1.25 -15.43
CA ARG A 136 -11.65 1.20 -15.99
C ARG A 136 -10.82 2.43 -15.63
N ASP A 137 -11.41 3.62 -15.75
CA ASP A 137 -10.80 4.90 -15.41
C ASP A 137 -10.43 5.06 -13.92
N GLN A 138 -10.95 4.20 -13.05
CA GLN A 138 -10.72 4.23 -11.61
C GLN A 138 -9.83 3.09 -11.10
N VAL A 139 -9.53 2.10 -11.96
CA VAL A 139 -8.75 0.90 -11.63
C VAL A 139 -7.39 1.24 -11.00
N LYS A 140 -6.69 2.24 -11.55
CA LYS A 140 -5.37 2.66 -11.05
C LYS A 140 -5.43 3.12 -9.59
N ASN A 141 -6.33 4.04 -9.27
CA ASN A 141 -6.43 4.59 -7.92
C ASN A 141 -6.98 3.56 -6.93
N PHE A 142 -7.93 2.73 -7.38
CA PHE A 142 -8.43 1.62 -6.59
C PHE A 142 -7.31 0.64 -6.23
N LYS A 143 -6.47 0.26 -7.21
CA LYS A 143 -5.31 -0.60 -6.99
C LYS A 143 -4.34 -0.02 -5.97
N THR A 144 -4.03 1.27 -6.05
CA THR A 144 -3.17 1.95 -5.06
C THR A 144 -3.75 1.85 -3.65
N LEU A 145 -5.08 1.97 -3.49
CA LEU A 145 -5.71 1.80 -2.18
C LEU A 145 -5.65 0.34 -1.68
N VAL A 146 -5.91 -0.63 -2.56
CA VAL A 146 -5.79 -2.06 -2.25
C VAL A 146 -4.38 -2.41 -1.78
N GLU A 147 -3.35 -1.89 -2.46
CA GLU A 147 -1.95 -2.06 -2.08
C GLU A 147 -1.64 -1.40 -0.75
N TYR A 148 -2.08 -0.15 -0.55
CA TYR A 148 -1.89 0.58 0.70
C TYR A 148 -2.48 -0.16 1.90
N LEU A 149 -3.68 -0.74 1.74
CA LEU A 149 -4.36 -1.50 2.79
C LEU A 149 -3.81 -2.93 2.96
N GLY A 150 -2.87 -3.36 2.12
CA GLY A 150 -2.28 -4.70 2.17
C GLY A 150 -3.25 -5.80 1.76
N LEU A 151 -4.07 -5.55 0.74
CA LEU A 151 -5.13 -6.46 0.26
C LEU A 151 -4.84 -7.04 -1.13
N SER A 152 -3.64 -6.82 -1.68
CA SER A 152 -3.28 -7.17 -3.06
C SER A 152 -3.34 -8.66 -3.38
N ASP A 153 -3.05 -9.52 -2.40
CA ASP A 153 -3.08 -10.98 -2.58
C ASP A 153 -4.51 -11.52 -2.72
N GLU A 154 -5.50 -10.74 -2.25
CA GLU A 154 -6.91 -11.14 -2.21
C GLU A 154 -7.77 -10.44 -3.26
N ILE A 155 -7.45 -9.17 -3.54
CA ILE A 155 -8.15 -8.36 -4.54
C ILE A 155 -7.22 -8.19 -5.74
N ALA A 156 -7.22 -9.21 -6.61
CA ALA A 156 -6.51 -9.14 -7.88
C ALA A 156 -7.18 -8.12 -8.80
N VAL A 157 -6.49 -7.00 -9.04
CA VAL A 157 -6.93 -5.97 -9.98
C VAL A 157 -6.32 -6.27 -11.35
N PRO A 158 -7.10 -6.43 -12.42
CA PRO A 158 -6.55 -6.67 -13.76
C PRO A 158 -5.58 -5.55 -14.12
N VAL A 159 -4.33 -5.91 -14.41
CA VAL A 159 -3.35 -4.97 -14.94
C VAL A 159 -3.89 -4.54 -16.31
N GLU A 160 -4.08 -3.25 -16.53
CA GLU A 160 -4.47 -2.77 -17.86
C GLU A 160 -3.47 -3.31 -18.88
N GLU A 161 -3.96 -4.10 -19.83
CA GLU A 161 -3.20 -4.58 -20.97
C GLU A 161 -2.68 -3.33 -21.69
N THR A 162 -1.38 -3.06 -21.60
CA THR A 162 -0.78 -1.94 -22.31
C THR A 162 -0.99 -2.21 -23.80
N VAL A 163 -1.98 -1.53 -24.39
CA VAL A 163 -2.18 -1.55 -25.83
C VAL A 163 -0.94 -0.87 -26.42
N GLU A 164 0.02 -1.64 -26.90
CA GLU A 164 1.08 -1.12 -27.76
C GLU A 164 0.39 -0.49 -28.97
N ILE A 165 0.36 0.85 -28.99
CA ILE A 165 -0.05 1.59 -30.17
C ILE A 165 1.07 1.39 -31.19
N VAL A 166 0.96 0.34 -32.00
CA VAL A 166 1.86 0.14 -33.14
C VAL A 166 1.58 1.31 -34.10
N PRO A 167 2.56 2.17 -34.42
CA PRO A 167 2.35 3.23 -35.39
C PRO A 167 2.00 2.55 -36.72
N THR A 168 0.76 2.69 -37.17
CA THR A 168 0.38 2.21 -38.49
C THR A 168 1.05 3.14 -39.49
N GLU A 169 2.05 2.65 -40.24
CA GLU A 169 2.57 3.37 -41.39
C GLU A 169 1.39 3.65 -42.33
N VAL A 170 1.06 4.94 -42.46
CA VAL A 170 0.07 5.40 -43.43
C VAL A 170 0.69 5.23 -44.81
N VAL A 171 0.40 4.10 -45.45
CA VAL A 171 0.71 3.91 -46.87
C VAL A 171 -0.21 4.82 -47.67
N PRO A 172 0.29 5.82 -48.43
CA PRO A 172 -0.58 6.68 -49.21
C PRO A 172 -1.09 5.90 -50.43
N SER A 173 -2.30 5.37 -50.35
CA SER A 173 -2.97 4.75 -51.48
C SER A 173 -3.93 5.75 -52.15
N GLU A 174 -3.57 6.06 -53.39
CA GLU A 174 -4.42 6.46 -54.51
C GLU A 174 -5.01 7.89 -54.56
N LYS A 175 -4.83 8.48 -55.74
CA LYS A 175 -5.17 9.83 -56.12
C LYS A 175 -6.69 10.03 -56.02
N PHE A 176 -7.11 11.01 -55.21
CA PHE A 176 -8.47 11.53 -55.22
C PHE A 176 -8.78 12.21 -56.57
N ASN A 177 -9.46 11.51 -57.47
CA ASN A 177 -10.10 12.12 -58.64
C ASN A 177 -11.45 12.71 -58.21
N LEU A 178 -11.48 14.00 -57.85
CA LEU A 178 -12.73 14.73 -57.74
C LEU A 178 -13.28 15.03 -59.15
N HIS A 179 -14.28 14.26 -59.58
CA HIS A 179 -15.23 14.72 -60.59
C HIS A 179 -16.56 15.02 -59.90
N SER A 180 -16.79 16.30 -59.62
CA SER A 180 -18.13 16.82 -59.38
C SER A 180 -18.39 17.97 -60.36
N PRO A 181 -19.53 17.95 -61.08
CA PRO A 181 -19.82 18.94 -62.11
C PRO A 181 -20.29 20.24 -61.47
N GLY A 182 -19.81 21.38 -61.94
CA GLY A 182 -20.50 22.66 -61.75
C GLY A 182 -19.76 23.76 -60.99
N ILE A 183 -18.44 23.91 -61.15
CA ILE A 183 -17.78 25.19 -60.81
C ILE A 183 -16.85 25.57 -61.97
N THR A 184 -17.32 26.49 -62.81
CA THR A 184 -16.48 27.17 -63.81
C THR A 184 -15.77 28.32 -63.10
N LEU A 185 -14.45 28.22 -62.96
CA LEU A 185 -13.61 29.36 -62.58
C LEU A 185 -13.30 30.16 -63.85
N GLN A 186 -13.72 31.44 -63.88
CA GLN A 186 -13.25 32.43 -64.84
C GLN A 186 -11.82 32.82 -64.45
N GLU A 187 -10.85 32.51 -65.30
CA GLU A 187 -9.57 33.22 -65.32
C GLU A 187 -9.85 34.66 -65.77
N ASP A 188 -9.41 35.64 -64.98
CA ASP A 188 -8.78 36.87 -65.48
C ASP A 188 -8.42 37.81 -64.32
N ALA A 189 -7.15 38.20 -64.26
CA ALA A 189 -6.65 39.56 -64.00
C ALA A 189 -5.35 39.56 -63.18
N LYS A 190 -4.26 39.77 -63.91
CA LYS A 190 -2.99 40.30 -63.39
C LYS A 190 -3.24 41.62 -62.64
N VAL A 191 -2.69 41.75 -61.44
CA VAL A 191 -2.52 43.06 -60.80
C VAL A 191 -1.02 43.34 -60.71
N ALA A 192 -0.57 44.24 -61.59
CA ALA A 192 0.74 44.87 -61.51
C ALA A 192 0.76 45.89 -60.37
N VAL A 193 1.86 45.89 -59.62
CA VAL A 193 2.13 46.81 -58.51
C VAL A 193 2.67 48.12 -59.07
N HIS A 194 1.99 49.25 -58.83
CA HIS A 194 2.58 50.59 -58.86
C HIS A 194 2.13 51.34 -57.59
N GLY A 195 3.11 51.80 -56.80
CA GLY A 195 2.91 52.65 -55.63
C GLY A 195 2.75 54.13 -56.01
N PRO A 196 2.36 55.01 -55.07
CA PRO A 196 2.05 56.40 -55.37
C PRO A 196 3.28 57.32 -55.33
N ASN A 197 3.36 58.18 -56.35
CA ASN A 197 4.13 59.43 -56.55
C ASN A 197 5.66 59.42 -56.39
#